data_AF-A0A2A6P2V5-F1
#
_entry.id   AF-A0A2A6P2V5-F1
#
_cell.length_a   1.000
_cell.length_b   1.000
_cell.length_c   1.000
_cell.angle_alpha   90.00
_cell.angle_beta   90.00
_cell.angle_gamma   90.00
#
_symmetry.space_group_name_H-M   'P 1'
#
loop_
_entity.id
_entity.type
_entity.pdbx_description
1 polymer ?
#
loop_
_entity_poly.entity_id
_entity_poly.type
_entity_poly.pdbx_seq_one_letter_code
_entity_poly.pdbx_strand_id
1 'polypeptide(L)'
;MTKINPEDPVGPFQAIWHALRGYPFEHYPQVSQDGVVKHLETGLVLERAGRELSQLKTAVGGDALEAPLKLARQSLDEVKALTDYQDGKATRLLTIVTFLSAFSGVLFNRFSDTYPLQFFLSGLSLDNASTYKTALVPLSYVLFAAFGLLAASGALVTFHAIRARFRYPRVASEKGKPKSYVFFKPIAEVSPEDWSKAFLAPENPGKLNEELQLNYLKNYITEAYLVATKVADKLRYLEPAQQLQSWAIKALIFWLLALTVTFIFVNPPQKDSNGVIRTAIATDCAAGQKDAPLIPSQHCR
;
A
#
# COMPACT_ATOMS: atom_id res chain seq x y z
N MET A 1 -12.44 8.55 24.12
CA MET A 1 -11.63 7.39 23.67
C MET A 1 -12.56 6.20 23.58
N THR A 2 -13.12 5.95 22.41
CA THR A 2 -14.06 4.86 22.14
C THR A 2 -13.31 3.53 22.15
N LYS A 3 -13.83 2.55 22.88
CA LYS A 3 -13.37 1.16 22.86
C LYS A 3 -13.50 0.66 21.41
N ILE A 4 -12.37 0.47 20.74
CA ILE A 4 -12.32 -0.11 19.40
C ILE A 4 -12.65 -1.60 19.57
N ASN A 5 -13.71 -2.05 18.92
CA ASN A 5 -14.17 -3.43 18.99
C ASN A 5 -13.13 -4.35 18.34
N PRO A 6 -12.84 -5.52 18.93
CA PRO A 6 -11.69 -6.35 18.56
C PRO A 6 -11.82 -7.11 17.24
N GLU A 7 -13.02 -7.09 16.64
CA GLU A 7 -13.29 -7.66 15.32
C GLU A 7 -13.65 -6.62 14.26
N ASP A 8 -13.66 -5.31 14.57
CA ASP A 8 -14.14 -4.34 13.59
C ASP A 8 -13.24 -4.36 12.34
N PRO A 9 -13.72 -4.83 11.17
CA PRO A 9 -12.97 -4.71 9.94
C PRO A 9 -12.61 -3.23 9.80
N VAL A 10 -11.34 -2.91 9.56
CA VAL A 10 -10.98 -1.51 9.35
C VAL A 10 -11.65 -1.10 8.07
N GLY A 11 -12.69 -0.27 8.18
CA GLY A 11 -13.42 0.20 7.02
C GLY A 11 -12.46 0.92 6.06
N PRO A 12 -12.71 0.88 4.74
CA PRO A 12 -11.84 1.50 3.74
C PRO A 12 -11.46 2.95 4.06
N PHE A 13 -12.42 3.75 4.53
CA PHE A 13 -12.21 5.14 4.92
C PHE A 13 -11.31 5.31 6.16
N GLN A 14 -11.49 4.44 7.16
CA GLN A 14 -10.67 4.45 8.36
C GLN A 14 -9.23 4.03 8.03
N ALA A 15 -9.07 3.04 7.13
CA ALA A 15 -7.77 2.60 6.65
C ALA A 15 -7.01 3.73 5.93
N ILE A 16 -7.70 4.48 5.05
CA ILE A 16 -7.13 5.65 4.37
C ILE A 16 -6.68 6.70 5.39
N TRP A 17 -7.54 7.03 6.36
CA TRP A 17 -7.22 8.01 7.39
C TRP A 17 -6.02 7.62 8.25
N HIS A 18 -5.95 6.35 8.65
CA HIS A 18 -4.84 5.81 9.41
C HIS A 18 -3.54 5.86 8.59
N ALA A 19 -3.61 5.50 7.30
CA ALA A 19 -2.46 5.54 6.40
C ALA A 19 -1.95 6.98 6.19
N LEU A 20 -2.85 7.95 6.00
CA LEU A 20 -2.50 9.38 5.85
C LEU A 20 -1.84 9.96 7.10
N ARG A 21 -2.35 9.64 8.29
CA ARG A 21 -1.77 10.11 9.56
C ARG A 21 -0.56 9.30 10.03
N GLY A 22 -0.20 8.24 9.30
CA GLY A 22 0.89 7.35 9.68
C GLY A 22 0.69 6.68 11.03
N TYR A 23 -0.58 6.41 11.38
CA TYR A 23 -0.96 5.92 12.70
C TYR A 23 -0.21 4.61 13.01
N PRO A 24 0.46 4.49 14.17
CA PRO A 24 1.13 3.25 14.52
C PRO A 24 0.12 2.22 15.00
N PHE A 25 0.15 1.02 14.41
CA PHE A 25 -0.74 -0.07 14.82
C PHE A 25 -0.06 -1.02 15.80
N GLU A 26 -0.84 -1.42 16.79
CA GLU A 26 -0.56 -2.52 17.69
C GLU A 26 -1.87 -3.29 17.81
N HIS A 27 -1.98 -4.44 17.15
CA HIS A 27 -3.12 -5.30 17.30
C HIS A 27 -2.64 -6.75 17.48
N TYR A 28 -2.85 -7.26 18.70
CA TYR A 28 -2.54 -8.63 19.05
C TYR A 28 -3.88 -9.28 19.36
N PRO A 29 -4.52 -9.94 18.37
CA PRO A 29 -5.71 -10.71 18.66
C PRO A 29 -5.29 -11.98 19.42
N GLN A 30 -5.68 -12.09 20.69
CA GLN A 30 -5.68 -13.37 21.40
C GLN A 30 -7.12 -13.78 21.65
N VAL A 31 -7.49 -14.98 21.18
CA VAL A 31 -8.73 -15.64 21.60
C VAL A 31 -8.54 -16.05 23.07
N SER A 32 -9.29 -15.44 23.99
CA SER A 32 -9.37 -15.92 25.38
C SER A 32 -9.85 -17.37 25.38
N GLN A 33 -9.51 -18.16 26.41
CA GLN A 33 -10.05 -19.52 26.57
C GLN A 33 -11.60 -19.55 26.58
N ASP A 34 -12.23 -18.40 26.84
CA ASP A 34 -13.68 -18.17 26.80
C ASP A 34 -14.23 -17.83 25.39
N GLY A 35 -13.41 -17.92 24.34
CA GLY A 35 -13.78 -17.58 22.96
C GLY A 35 -13.81 -16.07 22.64
N VAL A 36 -13.63 -15.20 23.63
CA VAL A 36 -13.63 -13.74 23.45
C VAL A 36 -12.24 -13.24 23.06
N VAL A 37 -12.10 -12.59 21.91
CA VAL A 37 -10.84 -11.98 21.47
C VAL A 37 -10.52 -10.77 22.34
N LYS A 38 -9.41 -10.80 23.10
CA LYS A 38 -8.91 -9.67 23.89
C LYS A 38 -7.61 -9.15 23.27
N HIS A 39 -7.47 -7.82 23.20
CA HIS A 39 -6.21 -7.18 22.83
C HIS A 39 -5.29 -7.08 24.04
N LEU A 40 -4.09 -7.60 23.89
CA LEU A 40 -3.00 -7.32 24.80
C LEU A 40 -1.99 -6.41 24.10
N GLU A 41 -1.41 -5.50 24.86
CA GLU A 41 -0.27 -4.72 24.38
C GLU A 41 0.94 -5.64 24.16
N THR A 42 1.78 -5.31 23.18
CA THR A 42 3.00 -6.07 22.83
C THR A 42 3.84 -6.45 24.04
N GLY A 43 3.96 -5.52 25.00
CA GLY A 43 4.74 -5.72 26.23
C GLY A 43 4.18 -6.84 27.09
N LEU A 44 2.85 -6.89 27.29
CA LEU A 44 2.18 -7.90 28.10
C LEU A 44 2.25 -9.29 27.48
N VAL A 45 2.18 -9.39 26.15
CA VAL A 45 2.28 -10.67 25.44
C VAL A 45 3.69 -11.23 25.54
N LEU A 46 4.70 -10.39 25.35
CA LEU A 46 6.10 -10.77 25.50
C LEU A 46 6.46 -11.12 26.94
N GLU A 47 5.93 -10.39 27.91
CA GLU A 47 6.14 -10.71 29.33
C GLU A 47 5.51 -12.06 29.70
N ARG A 48 4.30 -12.33 29.21
CA ARG A 48 3.60 -13.61 29.47
C ARG A 48 4.33 -14.77 28.79
N ALA A 49 4.70 -14.63 27.51
CA ALA A 49 5.47 -15.64 26.80
C ALA A 49 6.83 -15.87 27.49
N GLY A 50 7.53 -14.80 27.88
CA GLY A 50 8.79 -14.87 28.62
C GLY A 50 8.63 -15.58 29.97
N ARG A 51 7.52 -15.36 30.69
CA ARG A 51 7.22 -16.03 31.97
C ARG A 51 7.01 -17.53 31.79
N GLU A 52 6.22 -17.95 30.81
CA GLU A 52 6.02 -19.39 30.54
C GLU A 52 7.31 -20.06 30.04
N LEU A 53 8.03 -19.39 29.13
CA LEU A 53 9.32 -19.86 28.63
C LEU A 53 10.43 -19.85 29.69
N SER A 54 10.29 -19.08 30.77
CA SER A 54 11.25 -19.13 31.90
C SER A 54 11.15 -20.44 32.69
N GLN A 55 10.02 -21.14 32.61
CA GLN A 55 9.81 -22.43 33.27
C GLN A 55 10.46 -23.59 32.51
N LEU A 56 10.81 -23.38 31.23
CA LEU A 56 11.56 -24.33 30.40
C LEU A 56 12.97 -24.49 30.97
N LYS A 57 13.21 -25.61 31.64
CA LYS A 57 14.53 -26.06 32.09
C LYS A 57 15.21 -26.85 30.99
N THR A 58 16.53 -26.72 30.90
CA THR A 58 17.38 -27.53 30.04
C THR A 58 17.20 -29.00 30.43
N ALA A 59 16.59 -29.80 29.55
CA ALA A 59 16.55 -31.24 29.75
C ALA A 59 17.99 -31.78 29.72
N VAL A 60 18.32 -32.69 30.63
CA VAL A 60 19.65 -33.27 30.77
C VAL A 60 19.98 -34.07 29.50
N GLY A 61 20.72 -33.44 28.58
CA GLY A 61 21.20 -34.05 27.33
C GLY A 61 21.11 -33.09 26.14
N GLY A 62 22.25 -32.80 25.50
CA GLY A 62 22.35 -31.87 24.37
C GLY A 62 21.46 -32.23 23.16
N ASP A 63 21.15 -33.51 22.97
CA ASP A 63 20.27 -34.01 21.91
C ASP A 63 18.78 -33.70 22.14
N ALA A 64 18.35 -33.52 23.39
CA ALA A 64 16.93 -33.35 23.71
C ALA A 64 16.35 -32.02 23.20
N LEU A 65 17.21 -31.03 22.95
CA LEU A 65 16.84 -29.69 22.48
C LEU A 65 16.91 -29.54 20.96
N GLU A 66 17.58 -30.45 20.24
CA GLU A 66 17.76 -30.31 18.79
C GLU A 66 16.44 -30.42 18.01
N ALA A 67 15.61 -31.42 18.34
CA ALA A 67 14.33 -31.61 17.67
C ALA A 67 13.35 -30.44 17.91
N PRO A 68 13.12 -29.96 19.15
CA PRO A 68 12.34 -28.75 19.40
C PRO A 68 12.90 -27.50 18.71
N LEU A 69 14.23 -27.34 18.69
CA LEU A 69 14.88 -26.19 18.04
C LEU A 69 14.65 -26.20 16.53
N LYS A 70 14.74 -27.37 15.89
CA LYS A 70 14.43 -27.53 14.46
C LYS A 70 12.98 -27.18 14.16
N LEU A 71 12.03 -27.66 14.97
CA LEU A 71 10.61 -27.36 14.80
C LEU A 71 10.31 -25.87 15.02
N ALA A 72 10.90 -25.25 16.04
CA ALA A 72 10.72 -23.81 16.29
C ALA A 72 11.29 -22.95 15.16
N ARG A 73 12.46 -23.33 14.62
CA ARG A 73 13.03 -22.70 13.43
C ARG A 73 12.12 -22.86 12.21
N GLN A 74 11.61 -24.06 11.96
CA GLN A 74 10.68 -24.31 10.86
C GLN A 74 9.41 -23.46 11.00
N SER A 75 8.84 -23.35 12.21
CA SER A 75 7.70 -22.48 12.47
C SER A 75 8.00 -21.01 12.16
N LEU A 76 9.17 -20.49 12.54
CA LEU A 76 9.58 -19.14 12.18
C LEU A 76 9.69 -18.96 10.65
N ASP A 77 10.27 -19.94 9.96
CA ASP A 77 10.43 -19.90 8.50
C ASP A 77 9.08 -19.98 7.78
N GLU A 78 8.13 -20.79 8.25
CA GLU A 78 6.76 -20.86 7.72
C GLU A 78 6.02 -19.52 7.86
N VAL A 79 6.12 -18.88 9.01
CA VAL A 79 5.44 -17.59 9.26
C VAL A 79 6.09 -16.46 8.45
N LYS A 80 7.42 -16.50 8.24
CA LYS A 80 8.10 -15.59 7.30
C LYS A 80 7.63 -15.82 5.87
N ALA A 81 7.59 -17.07 5.41
CA ALA A 81 7.11 -17.42 4.07
C ALA A 81 5.67 -16.96 3.83
N LEU A 82 4.79 -17.05 4.84
CA LEU A 82 3.42 -16.52 4.77
C LEU A 82 3.43 -14.99 4.59
N THR A 83 4.31 -14.29 5.32
CA THR A 83 4.46 -12.83 5.20
C THR A 83 4.90 -12.44 3.78
N ASP A 84 5.94 -13.10 3.28
CA ASP A 84 6.50 -12.84 1.95
C ASP A 84 5.48 -13.15 0.84
N TYR A 85 4.69 -14.21 1.02
CA TYR A 85 3.60 -14.53 0.10
C TYR A 85 2.54 -13.42 0.03
N GLN A 86 2.11 -12.87 1.17
CA GLN A 86 1.11 -11.80 1.22
C GLN A 86 1.65 -10.48 0.65
N ASP A 87 2.88 -10.11 1.02
CA ASP A 87 3.54 -8.91 0.49
C ASP A 87 3.78 -9.06 -1.03
N GLY A 88 4.14 -10.26 -1.51
CA GLY A 88 4.26 -10.59 -2.93
C GLY A 88 2.93 -10.48 -3.69
N LYS A 89 1.83 -10.98 -3.12
CA LYS A 89 0.48 -10.83 -3.70
C LYS A 89 0.08 -9.35 -3.79
N ALA A 90 0.28 -8.58 -2.72
CA ALA A 90 -0.04 -7.16 -2.69
C ALA A 90 0.77 -6.36 -3.72
N THR A 91 2.07 -6.67 -3.86
CA THR A 91 2.95 -6.06 -4.85
C THR A 91 2.47 -6.33 -6.27
N ARG A 92 2.09 -7.58 -6.61
CA ARG A 92 1.54 -7.92 -7.93
C ARG A 92 0.29 -7.12 -8.25
N LEU A 93 -0.62 -6.97 -7.29
CA LEU A 93 -1.84 -6.16 -7.47
C LEU A 93 -1.52 -4.69 -7.73
N LEU A 94 -0.57 -4.10 -6.98
CA LEU A 94 -0.13 -2.72 -7.17
C LEU A 94 0.47 -2.50 -8.56
N THR A 95 1.28 -3.45 -9.05
CA THR A 95 1.84 -3.42 -10.40
C THR A 95 0.76 -3.40 -11.48
N ILE A 96 -0.26 -4.26 -11.36
CA ILE A 96 -1.39 -4.30 -12.31
C ILE A 96 -2.12 -2.95 -12.33
N VAL A 97 -2.44 -2.40 -11.16
CA VAL A 97 -3.10 -1.09 -11.05
C VAL A 97 -2.24 0.04 -11.64
N THR A 98 -0.92 -0.03 -11.48
CA THR A 98 0.01 0.95 -12.04
C THR A 98 -0.02 0.94 -13.57
N PHE A 99 0.05 -0.25 -14.19
CA PHE A 99 -0.05 -0.37 -15.64
C PHE A 99 -1.42 0.07 -16.18
N LEU A 100 -2.51 -0.31 -15.50
CA LEU A 100 -3.85 0.14 -15.86
C LEU A 100 -4.00 1.66 -15.75
N SER A 101 -3.39 2.28 -14.73
CA SER A 101 -3.38 3.74 -14.53
C SER A 101 -2.59 4.46 -15.62
N ALA A 102 -1.44 3.91 -16.03
CA ALA A 102 -0.66 4.46 -17.12
C ALA A 102 -1.43 4.40 -18.46
N PHE A 103 -2.03 3.24 -18.76
CA PHE A 103 -2.84 3.07 -19.97
C PHE A 103 -4.07 3.98 -19.97
N SER A 104 -4.81 4.04 -18.86
CA SER A 104 -5.99 4.90 -18.73
C SER A 104 -5.62 6.39 -18.80
N GLY A 105 -4.46 6.79 -18.28
CA GLY A 105 -3.94 8.15 -18.42
C GLY A 105 -3.72 8.56 -19.87
N VAL A 106 -3.16 7.68 -20.71
CA VAL A 106 -2.97 7.94 -22.15
C VAL A 106 -4.32 8.12 -22.86
N LEU A 107 -5.28 7.23 -22.57
CA LEU A 107 -6.63 7.31 -23.13
C LEU A 107 -7.36 8.58 -22.68
N PHE A 108 -7.25 8.93 -21.40
CA PHE A 108 -7.85 10.13 -20.85
C PHE A 108 -7.26 11.40 -21.44
N ASN A 109 -5.94 11.44 -21.69
CA ASN A 109 -5.32 12.59 -22.36
C ASN A 109 -5.94 12.83 -23.75
N ARG A 110 -6.06 11.77 -24.55
CA ARG A 110 -6.73 11.83 -25.87
C ARG A 110 -8.20 12.24 -25.77
N PHE A 111 -8.91 11.71 -24.79
CA PHE A 111 -10.29 12.11 -24.49
C PHE A 111 -10.37 13.60 -24.15
N SER A 112 -9.48 14.12 -23.30
CA SER A 112 -9.49 15.52 -22.88
C SER A 112 -9.15 16.50 -24.01
N ASP A 113 -8.26 16.10 -24.93
CA ASP A 113 -7.95 16.87 -26.14
C ASP A 113 -9.13 16.97 -27.11
N THR A 114 -9.96 15.93 -27.13
CA THR A 114 -11.11 15.79 -28.03
C THR A 114 -12.36 16.45 -27.45
N TYR A 115 -12.56 16.35 -26.13
CA TYR A 115 -13.71 16.87 -25.41
C TYR A 115 -13.26 17.82 -24.28
N PRO A 116 -12.93 19.09 -24.61
CA PRO A 116 -12.52 20.07 -23.61
C PRO A 116 -13.67 20.39 -22.65
N LEU A 117 -13.44 20.19 -21.35
CA LEU A 117 -14.45 20.26 -20.30
C LEU A 117 -15.12 21.65 -20.19
N GLN A 118 -14.38 22.72 -20.50
CA GLN A 118 -14.89 24.10 -20.46
C GLN A 118 -16.10 24.34 -21.37
N PHE A 119 -16.13 23.71 -22.55
CA PHE A 119 -17.20 23.88 -23.54
C PHE A 119 -18.51 23.23 -23.08
N PHE A 120 -18.41 22.11 -22.39
CA PHE A 120 -19.56 21.33 -21.92
C PHE A 120 -20.09 21.79 -20.56
N LEU A 121 -19.24 22.37 -19.71
CA LEU A 121 -19.69 22.99 -18.46
C LEU A 121 -20.47 24.29 -18.68
N SER A 122 -20.08 25.13 -19.64
CA SER A 122 -20.82 26.37 -19.94
C SER A 122 -22.19 26.12 -20.59
N GLY A 123 -22.36 24.98 -21.26
CA GLY A 123 -23.61 24.58 -21.91
C GLY A 123 -24.57 23.78 -21.01
N LEU A 124 -24.23 23.56 -19.73
CA LEU A 124 -24.98 22.76 -18.77
C LEU A 124 -26.13 23.59 -18.16
N SER A 125 -27.02 24.11 -19.01
CA SER A 125 -28.31 24.68 -18.59
C SER A 125 -29.30 23.55 -18.34
N LEU A 126 -29.95 23.58 -17.17
CA LEU A 126 -30.89 22.55 -16.67
C LEU A 126 -32.21 22.43 -17.46
N ASP A 127 -32.38 23.20 -18.55
CA ASP A 127 -33.71 23.55 -19.03
C ASP A 127 -34.19 22.85 -20.31
N ASN A 128 -33.46 21.89 -20.91
CA ASN A 128 -33.99 21.15 -22.06
C ASN A 128 -33.34 19.77 -22.30
N ALA A 129 -34.15 18.82 -22.79
CA ALA A 129 -33.91 17.39 -23.02
C ALA A 129 -32.66 16.95 -23.84
N SER A 130 -31.79 17.89 -24.26
CA SER A 130 -30.44 17.60 -24.76
C SER A 130 -29.42 17.27 -23.66
N THR A 131 -29.82 17.44 -22.39
CA THR A 131 -28.98 17.36 -21.18
C THR A 131 -28.17 16.08 -21.04
N TYR A 132 -28.69 14.93 -21.51
CA TYR A 132 -28.02 13.65 -21.30
C TYR A 132 -26.75 13.47 -22.16
N LYS A 133 -26.71 14.05 -23.36
CA LYS A 133 -25.52 14.00 -24.24
C LYS A 133 -24.44 14.93 -23.73
N THR A 134 -24.84 16.10 -23.21
CA THR A 134 -23.93 17.11 -22.66
C THR A 134 -23.39 16.73 -21.28
N ALA A 135 -24.15 15.96 -20.48
CA ALA A 135 -23.74 15.49 -19.15
C ALA A 135 -22.77 14.29 -19.17
N LEU A 136 -22.68 13.56 -20.29
CA LEU A 136 -21.84 12.36 -20.40
C LEU A 136 -20.33 12.68 -20.37
N VAL A 137 -19.94 13.81 -20.94
CA VAL A 137 -18.55 14.32 -20.88
C VAL A 137 -18.13 14.61 -19.44
N PRO A 138 -18.79 15.51 -18.68
CA PRO A 138 -18.40 15.79 -17.30
C PRO A 138 -18.51 14.56 -16.39
N LEU A 139 -19.49 13.67 -16.62
CA LEU A 139 -19.57 12.38 -15.92
C LEU A 139 -18.31 11.53 -16.14
N SER A 140 -17.81 11.47 -17.38
CA SER A 140 -16.57 10.72 -17.70
C SER A 140 -15.34 11.31 -16.98
N TYR A 141 -15.26 12.63 -16.83
CA TYR A 141 -14.21 13.27 -16.02
C TYR A 141 -14.32 12.91 -14.54
N VAL A 142 -15.54 12.93 -13.98
CA VAL A 142 -15.77 12.55 -12.58
C VAL A 142 -15.43 11.08 -12.33
N LEU A 143 -15.82 10.18 -13.23
CA LEU A 143 -15.49 8.76 -13.13
C LEU A 143 -13.97 8.51 -13.19
N PHE A 144 -13.25 9.22 -14.07
CA PHE A 144 -11.79 9.12 -14.14
C PHE A 144 -11.12 9.65 -12.87
N ALA A 145 -11.59 10.79 -12.35
CA ALA A 145 -11.10 11.35 -11.08
C ALA A 145 -11.37 10.39 -9.91
N ALA A 146 -12.56 9.79 -9.84
CA ALA A 146 -12.91 8.78 -8.84
C ALA A 146 -12.00 7.55 -8.92
N PHE A 147 -11.72 7.06 -10.13
CA PHE A 147 -10.74 5.99 -10.36
C PHE A 147 -9.36 6.38 -9.79
N GLY A 148 -8.84 7.55 -10.14
CA GLY A 148 -7.53 8.01 -9.68
C GLY A 148 -7.44 8.14 -8.16
N LEU A 149 -8.47 8.72 -7.52
CA LEU A 149 -8.53 8.86 -6.07
C LEU A 149 -8.59 7.51 -5.35
N LEU A 150 -9.41 6.57 -5.85
CA LEU A 150 -9.52 5.23 -5.29
C LEU A 150 -8.23 4.43 -5.48
N ALA A 151 -7.59 4.52 -6.65
CA ALA A 151 -6.33 3.84 -6.94
C ALA A 151 -5.20 4.36 -6.04
N ALA A 152 -5.06 5.68 -5.91
CA ALA A 152 -4.07 6.30 -5.04
C ALA A 152 -4.32 5.98 -3.55
N SER A 153 -5.57 6.03 -3.11
CA SER A 153 -5.97 5.67 -1.75
C SER A 153 -5.68 4.20 -1.44
N GLY A 154 -6.02 3.29 -2.36
CA GLY A 154 -5.71 1.86 -2.23
C GLY A 154 -4.21 1.60 -2.15
N ALA A 155 -3.42 2.22 -3.02
CA ALA A 155 -1.96 2.12 -2.99
C ALA A 155 -1.37 2.64 -1.67
N LEU A 156 -1.85 3.78 -1.17
CA LEU A 156 -1.41 4.34 0.11
C LEU A 156 -1.65 3.37 1.27
N VAL A 157 -2.85 2.77 1.35
CA VAL A 157 -3.16 1.77 2.39
C VAL A 157 -2.30 0.52 2.22
N THR A 158 -2.07 0.05 0.99
CA THR A 158 -1.16 -1.08 0.72
C THR A 158 0.27 -0.80 1.19
N PHE A 159 0.84 0.37 0.87
CA PHE A 159 2.17 0.77 1.33
C PHE A 159 2.24 0.85 2.86
N HIS A 160 1.17 1.36 3.46
CA HIS A 160 1.07 1.45 4.91
C HIS A 160 1.05 0.07 5.58
N ALA A 161 0.33 -0.90 4.99
CA ALA A 161 0.25 -2.27 5.47
C ALA A 161 1.56 -3.06 5.30
N ILE A 162 2.26 -2.88 4.16
CA ILE A 162 3.50 -3.60 3.86
C ILE A 162 4.68 -3.10 4.72
N ARG A 163 4.62 -1.86 5.21
CA ARG A 163 5.73 -1.25 5.97
C ARG A 163 6.06 -2.06 7.24
N ALA A 164 7.14 -2.83 7.19
CA ALA A 164 7.60 -3.62 8.33
C ALA A 164 8.01 -2.71 9.49
N ARG A 165 7.24 -2.73 10.59
CA ARG A 165 7.59 -2.03 11.83
C ARG A 165 7.55 -2.98 13.02
N PHE A 166 8.64 -3.72 13.28
CA PHE A 166 8.74 -4.50 14.52
C PHE A 166 8.91 -3.55 15.72
N ARG A 167 7.87 -3.42 16.55
CA ARG A 167 7.93 -2.69 17.82
C ARG A 167 8.28 -3.68 18.91
N TYR A 168 9.43 -3.45 19.53
CA TYR A 168 9.83 -4.10 20.76
C TYR A 168 9.68 -3.09 21.89
N PRO A 169 9.27 -3.51 23.09
CA PRO A 169 9.29 -2.65 24.25
C PRO A 169 10.72 -2.11 24.45
N ARG A 170 10.85 -0.78 24.52
CA ARG A 170 12.11 -0.05 24.77
C ARG A 170 12.55 -0.21 26.22
N VAL A 171 12.74 -1.44 26.67
CA VAL A 171 13.44 -1.71 27.92
C VAL A 171 14.93 -1.63 27.59
N ALA A 172 15.76 -0.96 28.40
CA ALA A 172 17.21 -1.01 28.20
C ALA A 172 17.67 -2.49 28.16
N SER A 173 18.68 -2.82 27.35
CA SER A 173 19.36 -4.12 27.48
C SER A 173 19.86 -4.22 28.92
N GLU A 174 19.28 -5.10 29.72
CA GLU A 174 19.82 -5.39 31.03
C GLU A 174 21.18 -6.06 30.82
N LYS A 175 22.25 -5.33 31.17
CA LYS A 175 23.61 -5.86 31.31
C LYS A 175 24.28 -6.31 29.99
N GLY A 176 24.05 -5.61 28.89
CA GLY A 176 24.78 -5.82 27.62
C GLY A 176 24.44 -7.11 26.87
N LYS A 177 23.51 -7.95 27.36
CA LYS A 177 23.09 -9.13 26.61
C LYS A 177 22.03 -8.77 25.55
N PRO A 178 22.11 -9.37 24.35
CA PRO A 178 21.07 -9.20 23.33
C PRO A 178 19.78 -9.86 23.79
N LYS A 179 18.66 -9.14 23.62
CA LYS A 179 17.32 -9.67 23.97
C LYS A 179 16.86 -10.78 23.03
N SER A 180 17.41 -10.80 21.81
CA SER A 180 17.23 -11.89 20.85
C SER A 180 18.48 -12.04 20.00
N TYR A 181 18.75 -13.27 19.59
CA TYR A 181 19.86 -13.64 18.70
C TYR A 181 19.46 -13.71 17.22
N VAL A 182 18.20 -13.45 16.87
CA VAL A 182 17.66 -13.74 15.53
C VAL A 182 17.18 -12.48 14.81
N PHE A 183 16.55 -11.54 15.50
CA PHE A 183 16.06 -10.30 14.88
C PHE A 183 17.01 -9.11 14.97
N PHE A 184 17.09 -8.37 13.86
CA PHE A 184 18.00 -7.24 13.66
C PHE A 184 17.96 -6.20 14.79
N LYS A 185 16.77 -5.78 15.24
CA LYS A 185 16.67 -4.66 16.18
C LYS A 185 17.25 -5.02 17.57
N PRO A 186 16.87 -6.14 18.21
CA PRO A 186 17.55 -6.62 19.42
C PRO A 186 19.06 -6.85 19.29
N ILE A 187 19.54 -7.25 18.10
CA ILE A 187 20.98 -7.44 17.83
C ILE A 187 21.68 -6.08 17.75
N ALA A 188 21.10 -5.12 17.02
CA ALA A 188 21.67 -3.78 16.80
C ALA A 188 21.61 -2.87 18.04
N GLU A 189 20.76 -3.18 19.03
CA GLU A 189 20.68 -2.47 20.31
C GLU A 189 21.86 -2.82 21.26
N VAL A 190 22.75 -3.72 20.87
CA VAL A 190 23.90 -4.19 21.66
C VAL A 190 25.23 -3.88 20.96
N SER A 191 26.29 -3.61 21.72
CA SER A 191 27.63 -3.40 21.18
C SER A 191 28.18 -4.68 20.50
N PRO A 192 29.06 -4.58 19.49
CA PRO A 192 29.69 -5.76 18.90
C PRO A 192 30.44 -6.64 19.93
N GLU A 193 31.05 -6.02 20.93
CA GLU A 193 31.77 -6.69 22.01
C GLU A 193 30.83 -7.49 22.91
N ASP A 194 29.69 -6.91 23.29
CA ASP A 194 28.74 -7.61 24.16
C ASP A 194 27.91 -8.64 23.39
N TRP A 195 27.66 -8.42 22.10
CA TRP A 195 27.08 -9.41 21.19
C TRP A 195 27.94 -10.66 21.12
N SER A 196 29.25 -10.51 20.87
CA SER A 196 30.17 -11.65 20.78
C SER A 196 30.33 -12.37 22.13
N LYS A 197 30.42 -11.63 23.24
CA LYS A 197 30.47 -12.20 24.60
C LYS A 197 29.22 -12.99 24.97
N ALA A 198 28.06 -12.69 24.38
CA ALA A 198 26.82 -13.40 24.69
C ALA A 198 26.84 -14.89 24.27
N PHE A 199 27.72 -15.26 23.32
CA PHE A 199 27.93 -16.65 22.88
C PHE A 199 28.92 -17.42 23.75
N LEU A 200 29.71 -16.72 24.57
CA LEU A 200 30.74 -17.31 25.43
C LEU A 200 30.19 -17.60 26.82
N ALA A 201 30.72 -18.64 27.47
CA ALA A 201 30.35 -18.95 28.84
C ALA A 201 30.86 -17.85 29.79
N PRO A 202 30.04 -17.34 30.72
CA PRO A 202 30.42 -16.25 31.62
C PRO A 202 31.66 -16.57 32.48
N GLU A 203 31.80 -17.83 32.87
CA GLU A 203 32.85 -18.32 33.75
C GLU A 203 34.10 -18.79 33.00
N ASN A 204 33.98 -19.07 31.69
CA ASN A 204 35.09 -19.53 30.87
C ASN A 204 34.95 -19.03 29.42
N PRO A 205 35.57 -17.89 29.07
CA PRO A 205 35.45 -17.29 27.74
C PRO A 205 36.05 -18.16 26.61
N GLY A 206 36.71 -19.29 26.92
CA GLY A 206 37.14 -20.28 25.93
C GLY A 206 36.09 -21.33 25.57
N LYS A 207 34.91 -21.33 26.22
CA LYS A 207 33.81 -22.27 25.96
C LYS A 207 32.54 -21.54 25.50
N LEU A 208 31.73 -22.23 24.70
CA LEU A 208 30.41 -21.75 24.32
C LEU A 208 29.44 -21.79 25.51
N ASN A 209 28.49 -20.87 25.51
CA ASN A 209 27.42 -20.83 26.49
C ASN A 209 26.50 -22.06 26.35
N GLU A 210 26.39 -22.86 27.40
CA GLU A 210 25.57 -24.09 27.41
C GLU A 210 24.07 -23.79 27.28
N GLU A 211 23.63 -22.60 27.67
CA GLU A 211 22.24 -22.15 27.54
C GLU A 211 21.92 -21.60 26.14
N LEU A 212 22.89 -21.56 25.22
CA LEU A 212 22.72 -20.91 23.92
C LEU A 212 21.58 -21.57 23.11
N GLN A 213 21.55 -22.90 23.03
CA GLN A 213 20.48 -23.62 22.31
C GLN A 213 19.10 -23.34 22.91
N LEU A 214 19.01 -23.33 24.24
CA LEU A 214 17.77 -23.01 24.95
C LEU A 214 17.33 -21.56 24.68
N ASN A 215 18.26 -20.62 24.67
CA ASN A 215 17.98 -19.21 24.36
C ASN A 215 17.55 -19.02 22.89
N TYR A 216 18.16 -19.73 21.95
CA TYR A 216 17.71 -19.75 20.56
C TYR A 216 16.30 -20.34 20.42
N LEU A 217 16.00 -21.44 21.11
CA LEU A 217 14.65 -22.02 21.12
C LEU A 217 13.60 -21.01 21.63
N LYS A 218 13.88 -20.34 22.76
CA LYS A 218 13.00 -19.30 23.31
C LYS A 218 12.79 -18.14 22.34
N ASN A 219 13.86 -17.70 21.68
CA ASN A 219 13.79 -16.66 20.67
C ASN A 219 12.96 -17.10 19.47
N TYR A 220 13.20 -18.28 18.90
CA TYR A 220 12.42 -18.79 17.77
C TYR A 220 10.92 -18.88 18.07
N ILE A 221 10.56 -19.41 19.25
CA ILE A 221 9.15 -19.51 19.67
C ILE A 221 8.51 -18.11 19.79
N THR A 222 9.17 -17.20 20.52
CA THR A 222 8.65 -15.85 20.77
C THR A 222 8.55 -15.06 19.47
N GLU A 223 9.55 -15.18 18.61
CA GLU A 223 9.62 -14.46 17.35
C GLU A 223 8.65 -15.00 16.31
N ALA A 224 8.49 -16.32 16.20
CA ALA A 224 7.48 -16.91 15.32
C ALA A 224 6.08 -16.39 15.69
N TYR A 225 5.78 -16.33 16.99
CA TYR A 225 4.54 -15.76 17.49
C TYR A 225 4.40 -14.25 17.18
N LEU A 226 5.45 -13.46 17.37
CA LEU A 226 5.47 -12.03 17.04
C LEU A 226 5.25 -11.78 15.55
N VAL A 227 5.86 -12.57 14.67
CA VAL A 227 5.65 -12.44 13.22
C VAL A 227 4.23 -12.85 12.87
N ALA A 228 3.71 -13.94 13.43
CA ALA A 228 2.37 -14.45 13.11
C ALA A 228 1.28 -13.44 13.47
N THR A 229 1.37 -12.86 14.66
CA THR A 229 0.45 -11.80 15.11
C THR A 229 0.54 -10.55 14.24
N LYS A 230 1.74 -10.19 13.81
CA LYS A 230 1.94 -9.08 12.85
C LYS A 230 1.41 -9.36 11.46
N VAL A 231 1.44 -10.60 11.00
CA VAL A 231 0.80 -10.98 9.73
C VAL A 231 -0.70 -10.77 9.82
N ALA A 232 -1.34 -11.14 10.94
CA ALA A 232 -2.76 -10.89 11.15
C ALA A 232 -3.09 -9.38 11.07
N ASP A 233 -2.25 -8.53 11.66
CA ASP A 233 -2.39 -7.07 11.56
C ASP A 233 -2.26 -6.56 10.12
N LYS A 234 -1.27 -7.06 9.38
CA LYS A 234 -1.11 -6.70 7.96
C LYS A 234 -2.35 -7.07 7.16
N LEU A 235 -2.88 -8.28 7.35
CA LEU A 235 -4.06 -8.78 6.63
C LEU A 235 -5.28 -7.88 6.85
N ARG A 236 -5.46 -7.35 8.06
CA ARG A 236 -6.56 -6.43 8.39
C ARG A 236 -6.55 -5.12 7.59
N TYR A 237 -5.38 -4.65 7.16
CA TYR A 237 -5.25 -3.47 6.29
C TYR A 237 -5.15 -3.83 4.80
N LEU A 238 -4.70 -5.04 4.47
CA LEU A 238 -4.65 -5.52 3.09
C LEU A 238 -6.06 -5.75 2.54
N GLU A 239 -7.02 -6.21 3.35
CA GLU A 239 -8.40 -6.39 2.92
C GLU A 239 -9.08 -5.09 2.46
N PRO A 240 -9.12 -3.99 3.25
CA PRO A 240 -9.68 -2.72 2.78
C PRO A 240 -8.88 -2.13 1.62
N ALA A 241 -7.55 -2.36 1.55
CA ALA A 241 -6.76 -1.95 0.39
C ALA A 241 -7.20 -2.66 -0.90
N GLN A 242 -7.43 -3.98 -0.83
CA GLN A 242 -7.94 -4.77 -1.94
C GLN A 242 -9.36 -4.33 -2.34
N GLN A 243 -10.22 -3.98 -1.38
CA GLN A 243 -11.54 -3.43 -1.65
C GLN A 243 -11.46 -2.09 -2.40
N LEU A 244 -10.60 -1.16 -1.96
CA LEU A 244 -10.35 0.12 -2.64
C LEU A 244 -9.83 -0.09 -4.07
N GLN A 245 -8.89 -1.02 -4.25
CA GLN A 245 -8.38 -1.38 -5.58
C GLN A 245 -9.47 -2.01 -6.46
N SER A 246 -10.34 -2.86 -5.89
CA SER A 246 -11.49 -3.42 -6.60
C SER A 246 -12.46 -2.33 -7.05
N TRP A 247 -12.77 -1.36 -6.18
CA TRP A 247 -13.61 -0.21 -6.52
C TRP A 247 -12.97 0.66 -7.59
N ALA A 248 -11.65 0.88 -7.53
CA ALA A 248 -10.91 1.58 -8.57
C ALA A 248 -11.06 0.87 -9.93
N ILE A 249 -10.85 -0.46 -9.98
CA ILE A 249 -11.01 -1.24 -11.22
C ILE A 249 -12.45 -1.16 -11.74
N LYS A 250 -13.45 -1.25 -10.87
CA LYS A 250 -14.86 -1.08 -11.27
C LYS A 250 -15.11 0.32 -11.84
N ALA A 251 -14.63 1.37 -11.18
CA ALA A 251 -14.73 2.74 -11.67
C ALA A 251 -14.04 2.91 -13.03
N LEU A 252 -12.89 2.27 -13.24
CA LEU A 252 -12.19 2.26 -14.53
C LEU A 252 -13.02 1.58 -15.63
N ILE A 253 -13.64 0.43 -15.35
CA ILE A 253 -14.49 -0.26 -16.32
C ILE A 253 -15.70 0.61 -16.68
N PHE A 254 -16.38 1.19 -15.69
CA PHE A 254 -17.48 2.13 -15.93
C PHE A 254 -17.02 3.35 -16.74
N TRP A 255 -15.84 3.87 -16.45
CA TRP A 255 -15.26 4.97 -17.22
C TRP A 255 -14.98 4.57 -18.68
N LEU A 256 -14.42 3.39 -18.95
CA LEU A 256 -14.18 2.91 -20.32
C LEU A 256 -15.48 2.74 -21.12
N LEU A 257 -16.54 2.26 -20.46
CA LEU A 257 -17.87 2.20 -21.06
C LEU A 257 -18.41 3.60 -21.35
N ALA A 258 -18.35 4.52 -20.38
CA ALA A 258 -18.77 5.90 -20.56
C ALA A 258 -18.01 6.61 -21.68
N LEU A 259 -16.69 6.38 -21.77
CA LEU A 259 -15.83 6.87 -22.83
C LEU A 259 -16.27 6.35 -24.19
N THR A 260 -16.56 5.05 -24.32
CA THR A 260 -17.04 4.44 -25.56
C THR A 260 -18.40 5.03 -25.99
N VAL A 261 -19.34 5.14 -25.06
CA VAL A 261 -20.64 5.77 -25.31
C VAL A 261 -20.47 7.24 -25.72
N THR A 262 -19.52 7.96 -25.11
CA THR A 262 -19.24 9.35 -25.47
C THR A 262 -18.74 9.46 -26.91
N PHE A 263 -17.80 8.60 -27.32
CA PHE A 263 -17.30 8.58 -28.69
C PHE A 263 -18.39 8.25 -29.74
N ILE A 264 -19.37 7.42 -29.38
CA ILE A 264 -20.45 7.02 -30.30
C ILE A 264 -21.52 8.13 -30.42
N PHE A 265 -21.90 8.75 -29.30
CA PHE A 265 -23.10 9.61 -29.24
C PHE A 265 -22.82 11.11 -29.15
N VAL A 266 -21.59 11.51 -28.82
CA VAL A 266 -21.21 12.92 -28.64
C VAL A 266 -20.22 13.30 -29.73
N ASN A 267 -20.65 14.16 -30.65
CA ASN A 267 -19.74 14.72 -31.64
C ASN A 267 -18.72 15.63 -30.95
N PRO A 268 -17.43 15.54 -31.28
CA PRO A 268 -16.44 16.45 -30.74
C PRO A 268 -16.84 17.88 -31.14
N PRO A 269 -16.69 18.87 -30.23
CA PRO A 269 -16.84 20.26 -30.63
C PRO A 269 -15.85 20.50 -31.78
N GLN A 270 -16.31 21.16 -32.85
CA GLN A 270 -15.42 21.53 -33.94
C GLN A 270 -14.31 22.37 -33.33
N LYS A 271 -13.13 21.78 -33.20
CA LYS A 271 -11.93 22.51 -32.84
C LYS A 271 -11.76 23.48 -34.00
N ASP A 272 -11.89 24.78 -33.76
CA ASP A 272 -11.53 25.82 -34.72
C ASP A 272 -10.02 25.74 -34.98
N SER A 273 -9.57 24.68 -35.64
CA SER A 273 -8.36 24.70 -36.40
C SER A 273 -8.61 25.74 -37.48
N ASN A 274 -7.96 26.90 -37.33
CA ASN A 274 -7.72 27.94 -38.35
C ASN A 274 -8.12 29.38 -37.94
N GLY A 275 -8.20 29.71 -36.64
CA GLY A 275 -8.19 31.12 -36.22
C GLY A 275 -6.88 31.85 -36.57
N VAL A 276 -5.75 31.14 -36.47
CA VAL A 276 -4.40 31.71 -36.69
C VAL A 276 -4.02 31.77 -38.18
N ILE A 277 -4.50 30.83 -39.00
CA ILE A 277 -4.23 30.85 -40.45
C ILE A 277 -5.13 31.87 -41.18
N ARG A 278 -6.36 32.11 -40.72
CA ARG A 278 -7.24 33.13 -41.31
C ARG A 278 -6.84 34.57 -40.97
N THR A 279 -6.19 34.81 -39.84
CA THR A 279 -5.68 36.15 -39.48
C THR A 279 -4.42 36.53 -40.25
N ALA A 280 -3.57 35.56 -40.62
CA ALA A 280 -2.41 35.80 -41.49
C ALA A 280 -2.82 36.15 -42.94
N ILE A 281 -3.83 35.47 -43.50
CA ILE A 281 -4.30 35.76 -44.86
C ILE A 281 -5.09 37.10 -44.91
N ALA A 282 -5.82 37.44 -43.85
CA ALA A 282 -6.57 38.70 -43.79
C ALA A 282 -5.67 39.93 -43.62
N THR A 283 -4.48 39.80 -43.01
CA THR A 283 -3.54 40.91 -42.84
C THR A 283 -2.74 41.20 -44.11
N ASP A 284 -2.38 40.18 -44.89
CA ASP A 284 -1.70 40.36 -46.19
C ASP A 284 -2.64 40.94 -47.28
N CYS A 285 -3.95 40.73 -47.20
CA CYS A 285 -4.90 41.37 -48.12
C CYS A 285 -5.28 42.81 -47.71
N ALA A 286 -5.13 43.19 -46.43
CA ALA A 286 -5.48 44.53 -45.94
C ALA A 286 -4.31 45.52 -46.03
N ALA A 287 -3.07 45.05 -45.96
CA ALA A 287 -1.87 45.86 -46.18
C ALA A 287 -1.50 45.84 -47.66
N GLY A 288 -2.05 46.77 -48.44
CA GLY A 288 -1.76 46.90 -49.87
C GLY A 288 -0.25 46.99 -50.16
N GLN A 289 0.32 45.89 -50.62
CA GLN A 289 1.70 45.82 -51.05
C GLN A 289 1.80 46.32 -52.49
N LYS A 290 2.21 47.59 -52.63
CA LYS A 290 2.76 48.13 -53.88
C LYS A 290 4.15 47.50 -54.09
N ASP A 291 4.40 47.16 -55.36
CA ASP A 291 5.67 46.78 -56.01
C ASP A 291 5.86 45.26 -56.28
N ALA A 292 6.00 44.97 -57.58
CA ALA A 292 5.84 43.69 -58.32
C ALA A 292 7.05 42.72 -58.28
N PRO A 293 7.15 41.60 -59.06
CA PRO A 293 6.15 40.83 -59.83
C PRO A 293 6.17 39.27 -59.63
N LEU A 294 5.04 38.63 -59.98
CA LEU A 294 4.86 37.28 -60.59
C LEU A 294 5.30 36.00 -59.84
N ILE A 295 4.35 35.37 -59.13
CA ILE A 295 4.02 33.93 -59.32
C ILE A 295 2.48 33.79 -59.28
N PRO A 296 1.83 33.18 -60.28
CA PRO A 296 0.38 33.09 -60.34
C PRO A 296 -0.08 31.87 -59.52
N SER A 297 -0.67 32.10 -58.35
CA SER A 297 -1.42 31.04 -57.68
C SER A 297 -2.71 31.56 -57.06
N GLN A 298 -3.79 31.08 -57.66
CA GLN A 298 -5.11 30.83 -57.07
C GLN A 298 -5.94 32.05 -56.65
N HIS A 299 -6.96 32.26 -57.47
CA HIS A 299 -8.19 32.99 -57.19
C HIS A 299 -8.61 32.94 -55.72
N CYS A 300 -8.68 34.10 -55.10
CA CYS A 300 -9.70 34.38 -54.10
C CYS A 300 -11.06 34.23 -54.79
N ARG A 301 -11.88 33.32 -54.29
CA ARG A 301 -13.33 33.26 -54.52
C ARG A 301 -14.02 33.52 -53.19
#